data_AF-A0A1I2FCD0-F1
#
_entry.id   AF-A0A1I2FCD0-F1
#
_cell.length_a   1.000
_cell.length_b   1.000
_cell.length_c   1.000
_cell.angle_alpha   90.00
_cell.angle_beta   90.00
_cell.angle_gamma   90.00
#
_symmetry.space_group_name_H-M   'P 1'
#
loop_
_entity.id
_entity.type
_entity.pdbx_description
1 polymer ?
#
loop_
_entity_poly.entity_id
_entity_poly.type
_entity_poly.pdbx_seq_one_letter_code
_entity_poly.pdbx_strand_id
1 'polypeptide(L)'
;MATTLPPQRKKQPTEAEIEAVINKGSSTLKKDDQPIDDDTVKFFNLRLTQGVLTKIEGLRAKRPRKLASPKLGISTHDWILEAIEEKMAREKRKYSM
;
A
#
# COMPACT_ATOMS: atom_id res chain seq x y z
N MET A 1 10.18 11.40 62.97
CA MET A 1 10.20 12.46 61.94
C MET A 1 11.18 12.03 60.86
N ALA A 2 10.73 11.81 59.63
CA ALA A 2 11.59 11.38 58.53
C ALA A 2 11.97 12.61 57.70
N THR A 3 13.26 12.93 57.64
CA THR A 3 13.83 14.00 56.82
C THR A 3 14.10 13.46 55.41
N THR A 4 13.48 14.05 54.39
CA THR A 4 13.73 13.72 52.98
C THR A 4 14.90 14.55 52.44
N LEU A 5 15.87 13.89 51.81
CA LEU A 5 17.00 14.53 51.12
C LEU A 5 16.51 15.34 49.90
N PRO A 6 17.16 16.48 49.56
CA PRO A 6 16.80 17.26 48.36
C PRO A 6 17.22 16.53 47.07
N PRO A 7 16.51 16.74 45.94
CA PRO A 7 16.80 16.07 44.68
C PRO A 7 18.14 16.54 44.10
N GLN A 8 18.97 15.59 43.68
CA GLN A 8 20.26 15.87 43.05
C GLN A 8 20.07 16.58 41.70
N ARG A 9 20.76 17.71 41.51
CA ARG A 9 20.76 18.44 40.24
C ARG A 9 21.39 17.56 39.16
N LYS A 10 20.64 17.27 38.09
CA LYS A 10 21.12 16.51 36.94
C LYS A 10 22.28 17.27 36.28
N LYS A 11 23.38 16.57 36.00
CA LYS A 11 24.55 17.09 35.29
C LYS A 11 24.14 17.53 33.88
N GLN A 12 24.73 18.62 33.39
CA GLN A 12 24.49 19.06 32.00
C GLN A 12 24.98 17.97 31.04
N PRO A 13 24.19 17.64 30.01
CA PRO A 13 24.57 16.61 29.05
C PRO A 13 25.83 17.03 28.31
N THR A 14 26.68 16.04 28.04
CA THR A 14 27.90 16.23 27.25
C THR A 14 27.58 16.45 25.78
N GLU A 15 28.47 17.09 25.04
CA GLU A 15 28.26 17.41 23.61
C GLU A 15 27.95 16.16 22.77
N ALA A 16 28.57 15.02 23.09
CA ALA A 16 28.28 13.72 22.47
C ALA A 16 26.85 13.22 22.71
N GLU A 17 26.26 13.50 23.88
CA GLU A 17 24.86 13.16 24.19
C GLU A 17 23.89 14.07 23.43
N ILE A 18 24.28 15.33 23.19
CA ILE A 18 23.51 16.29 22.40
C ILE A 18 23.49 15.86 20.93
N GLU A 19 24.64 15.49 20.37
CA GLU A 19 24.73 14.97 19.00
C GLU A 19 23.90 13.69 18.81
N ALA A 20 23.93 12.77 19.78
CA ALA A 20 23.12 11.56 19.74
C ALA A 20 21.60 11.85 19.73
N VAL A 21 21.16 12.88 20.45
CA VAL A 21 19.75 13.32 20.45
C VAL A 21 19.38 14.00 19.13
N ILE A 22 20.26 14.82 18.57
CA ILE A 22 20.06 15.48 17.27
C ILE A 22 19.94 14.43 16.16
N ASN A 23 20.82 13.42 16.15
CA ASN A 23 20.80 12.33 15.18
C ASN A 23 19.57 11.42 15.32
N LYS A 24 18.99 11.32 16.51
CA LYS A 24 17.74 10.56 16.74
C LYS A 24 16.49 11.27 16.21
N GLY A 25 16.53 12.61 16.10
CA GLY A 25 15.41 13.43 15.64
C GLY A 25 15.17 13.43 14.13
N SER A 26 16.18 13.09 13.32
CA SER A 26 16.13 13.21 11.85
C SER A 26 15.84 11.89 11.10
N SER A 27 15.49 10.82 11.82
CA SER A 27 15.26 9.48 11.24
C SER A 27 13.97 9.35 10.42
N THR A 28 13.11 10.35 10.38
CA THR A 28 11.78 10.28 9.72
C THR A 28 11.77 10.75 8.27
N LEU A 29 12.89 11.29 7.76
CA LEU A 29 12.99 11.87 6.40
C LEU A 29 13.81 11.04 5.41
N LYS A 30 14.17 9.80 5.76
CA LYS A 30 14.64 8.85 4.74
C LYS A 30 13.45 8.48 3.86
N LYS A 31 13.18 9.31 2.85
CA LYS A 31 12.63 8.81 1.60
C LYS A 31 13.69 7.84 1.09
N ASP A 32 13.45 6.58 1.38
CA ASP A 32 14.16 5.45 0.84
C ASP A 32 14.21 5.60 -0.68
N ASP A 33 15.39 5.97 -1.21
CA ASP A 33 15.82 5.66 -2.58
C ASP A 33 16.05 4.14 -2.70
N GLN A 34 15.07 3.36 -2.24
CA GLN A 34 15.04 1.92 -2.51
C GLN A 34 14.65 1.78 -3.98
N PRO A 35 15.31 0.89 -4.75
CA PRO A 35 14.88 0.60 -6.09
C PRO A 35 13.40 0.25 -6.04
N ILE A 36 12.60 0.88 -6.91
CA ILE A 36 11.19 0.53 -7.08
C ILE A 36 11.19 -0.89 -7.60
N ASP A 37 11.05 -1.84 -6.69
CA ASP A 37 10.87 -3.24 -7.02
C ASP A 37 9.48 -3.36 -7.64
N ASP A 38 9.43 -3.82 -8.90
CA ASP A 38 8.20 -3.99 -9.67
C ASP A 38 7.22 -4.95 -8.98
N ASP A 39 7.72 -5.80 -8.09
CA ASP A 39 6.93 -6.75 -7.31
C ASP A 39 6.34 -6.16 -6.01
N THR A 40 6.53 -4.86 -5.76
CA THR A 40 5.93 -4.20 -4.59
C THR A 40 4.43 -3.99 -4.75
N VAL A 41 3.63 -4.65 -3.89
CA VAL A 41 2.17 -4.48 -3.86
C VAL A 41 1.82 -3.07 -3.40
N LYS A 42 1.19 -2.30 -4.28
CA LYS A 42 0.69 -0.95 -4.00
C LYS A 42 -0.84 -0.92 -3.97
N PHE A 43 -1.39 -0.32 -2.92
CA PHE A 43 -2.83 -0.05 -2.85
C PHE A 43 -3.18 1.16 -3.72
N PHE A 44 -4.18 1.01 -4.58
CA PHE A 44 -4.73 2.12 -5.35
C PHE A 44 -6.23 2.24 -5.10
N ASN A 45 -6.71 3.47 -4.89
CA ASN A 45 -8.12 3.75 -4.73
C ASN A 45 -8.70 4.20 -6.07
N LEU A 46 -9.76 3.55 -6.54
CA LEU A 46 -10.37 3.84 -7.82
C LEU A 46 -11.86 4.16 -7.66
N ARG A 47 -12.30 5.23 -8.33
CA ARG A 47 -13.70 5.68 -8.33
C ARG A 47 -14.35 5.31 -9.67
N LEU A 48 -15.38 4.47 -9.62
CA LEU A 48 -16.21 4.12 -10.78
C LEU A 48 -17.59 4.71 -10.63
N THR A 49 -18.22 5.00 -11.77
CA THR A 49 -19.65 5.33 -11.78
C THR A 49 -20.48 4.07 -11.56
N GLN A 50 -21.67 4.24 -10.97
CA GLN A 50 -22.59 3.11 -10.74
C GLN A 50 -22.93 2.36 -12.04
N GLY A 51 -23.09 3.09 -13.15
CA GLY A 51 -23.39 2.48 -14.45
C GLY A 51 -22.28 1.59 -14.99
N VAL A 52 -21.02 1.81 -14.60
CA VAL A 52 -19.91 0.90 -14.94
C VAL A 52 -19.96 -0.35 -14.06
N LEU A 53 -20.21 -0.20 -12.76
CA LEU A 53 -20.33 -1.33 -11.84
C LEU A 53 -21.45 -2.30 -12.24
N THR A 54 -22.62 -1.78 -12.63
CA THR A 54 -23.74 -2.63 -13.07
C THR A 54 -23.43 -3.38 -14.36
N LYS A 55 -22.72 -2.76 -15.31
CA LYS A 55 -22.25 -3.43 -16.53
C LYS A 55 -21.26 -4.55 -16.22
N ILE A 56 -20.31 -4.30 -15.31
CA ILE A 56 -19.33 -5.31 -14.88
C ILE A 56 -20.06 -6.50 -14.28
N GLU A 57 -21.02 -6.27 -13.39
CA GLU A 57 -21.80 -7.35 -12.76
C GLU A 57 -22.62 -8.15 -13.78
N GLY A 58 -23.26 -7.49 -14.74
CA GLY A 58 -23.99 -8.16 -15.82
C GLY A 58 -23.10 -9.03 -16.71
N LEU A 59 -21.86 -8.60 -16.98
CA LEU A 59 -20.88 -9.42 -17.72
C LEU A 59 -20.35 -10.57 -16.87
N ARG A 60 -20.08 -10.32 -15.58
CA ARG A 60 -19.58 -11.33 -14.63
C ARG A 60 -20.57 -12.48 -14.44
N ALA A 61 -21.86 -12.17 -14.41
CA ALA A 61 -22.93 -13.17 -14.28
C ALA A 61 -23.03 -14.14 -15.46
N LYS A 62 -22.57 -13.75 -16.66
CA LYS A 62 -22.57 -14.59 -17.86
C LYS A 62 -21.44 -15.62 -17.87
N ARG A 63 -20.40 -15.44 -17.04
CA ARG A 63 -19.28 -16.37 -16.99
C ARG A 63 -19.73 -17.69 -16.35
N PRO A 64 -19.37 -18.85 -16.92
CA PRO A 64 -19.76 -20.14 -16.36
C PRO A 64 -19.29 -20.26 -14.91
N ARG A 65 -20.18 -20.72 -14.04
CA ARG A 65 -19.86 -20.99 -12.64
C ARG A 65 -19.00 -22.24 -12.56
N LYS A 66 -18.14 -22.33 -11.55
CA LYS A 66 -17.41 -23.57 -11.28
C LYS A 66 -18.43 -24.68 -10.98
N LEU A 67 -18.26 -25.83 -11.63
CA LEU A 67 -19.21 -26.95 -11.67
C LEU A 67 -19.67 -27.48 -10.29
N ALA A 68 -18.94 -27.14 -9.23
CA ALA A 68 -19.24 -27.57 -7.85
C ALA A 68 -19.46 -26.41 -6.85
N SER A 69 -19.47 -25.14 -7.29
CA SER A 69 -19.62 -24.01 -6.37
C SER A 69 -20.73 -23.04 -6.77
N PRO A 70 -21.62 -22.64 -5.85
CA PRO A 70 -22.69 -21.69 -6.12
C PRO A 70 -22.19 -20.24 -6.30
N LYS A 71 -20.92 -19.96 -5.98
CA LYS A 71 -20.31 -18.63 -6.10
C LYS A 71 -20.07 -18.25 -7.56
N LEU A 72 -20.18 -16.95 -7.87
CA LEU A 72 -19.78 -16.43 -9.18
C LEU A 72 -18.33 -16.83 -9.46
N GLY A 73 -18.04 -17.16 -10.71
CA GLY A 73 -16.74 -17.73 -11.11
C GLY A 73 -15.54 -16.79 -10.89
N ILE A 74 -15.77 -15.49 -10.68
CA ILE A 74 -14.73 -14.49 -10.48
C ILE A 74 -15.22 -13.34 -9.59
N SER A 75 -14.32 -12.76 -8.80
CA SER A 75 -14.59 -11.55 -7.99
C SER A 75 -14.60 -10.29 -8.86
N THR A 76 -15.15 -9.18 -8.36
CA THR A 76 -15.11 -7.90 -9.09
C THR A 76 -13.68 -7.37 -9.23
N HIS A 77 -12.84 -7.59 -8.21
CA HIS A 77 -11.43 -7.16 -8.23
C HIS A 77 -10.63 -7.94 -9.28
N ASP A 78 -10.73 -9.27 -9.29
CA ASP A 78 -10.04 -10.11 -10.27
C ASP A 78 -10.50 -9.79 -11.70
N TRP A 79 -11.79 -9.50 -11.88
CA TRP A 79 -12.32 -9.08 -13.18
C TRP A 79 -11.68 -7.78 -13.66
N ILE A 80 -11.47 -6.81 -12.76
CA ILE A 80 -10.80 -5.54 -13.08
C ILE A 80 -9.32 -5.77 -13.40
N LEU A 81 -8.63 -6.62 -12.65
CA LEU A 81 -7.23 -6.97 -12.92
C LEU A 81 -7.07 -7.64 -14.29
N GLU A 82 -7.91 -8.63 -14.61
CA GLU A 82 -7.92 -9.30 -15.92
C GLU A 82 -8.15 -8.29 -17.05
N ALA A 83 -9.08 -7.34 -16.86
CA ALA A 83 -9.34 -6.29 -17.85
C ALA A 83 -8.15 -5.33 -18.05
N ILE A 84 -7.41 -5.00 -16.98
CA ILE A 84 -6.20 -4.17 -17.06
C ILE A 84 -5.10 -4.91 -17.82
N GLU A 85 -4.86 -6.18 -17.49
CA GLU A 85 -3.85 -7.01 -18.18
C GLU A 85 -4.18 -7.17 -19.67
N GLU A 86 -5.44 -7.44 -20.01
CA GLU A 86 -5.87 -7.55 -21.40
C GLU A 86 -5.65 -6.24 -22.16
N LYS A 87 -5.96 -5.11 -21.51
CA LYS A 87 -5.72 -3.77 -22.08
C LYS A 87 -4.24 -3.52 -22.30
N MET A 88 -3.38 -3.82 -21.32
CA MET A 88 -1.93 -3.68 -21.46
C MET A 88 -1.38 -4.57 -22.58
N ALA A 89 -1.79 -5.83 -22.65
CA ALA A 89 -1.38 -6.75 -23.72
C ALA A 89 -1.80 -6.24 -25.11
N ARG A 90 -3.02 -5.68 -25.23
CA ARG A 90 -3.51 -5.09 -26.47
C ARG A 90 -2.71 -3.86 -26.89
N GLU A 91 -2.34 -3.00 -25.93
CA GLU A 91 -1.54 -1.80 -26.18
C GLU A 91 -0.10 -2.17 -26.55
N LYS A 92 0.53 -3.13 -25.85
CA LYS A 92 1.86 -3.68 -26.21
C LYS A 92 1.90 -4.16 -27.66
N ARG A 93 0.88 -4.94 -28.07
CA ARG A 93 0.74 -5.38 -29.48
C ARG A 93 0.57 -4.22 -30.46
N LYS A 94 -0.19 -3.18 -30.07
CA LYS A 94 -0.47 -2.03 -30.94
C LYS A 94 0.75 -1.13 -31.15
N TYR A 95 1.58 -0.96 -30.12
CA TYR A 95 2.75 -0.07 -30.17
C TYR A 95 4.09 -0.81 -30.31
N SER A 96 4.09 -2.15 -30.46
CA SER A 96 5.31 -2.99 -30.51
C SER A 96 6.32 -2.66 -29.42
N MET A 97 5.84 -2.58 -28.17
CA MET A 97 6.71 -2.65 -26.98
C MET A 97 6.80 -4.08 -26.47
#